data_AF-A0A1H3P466-F1
#
_entry.id   AF-A0A1H3P466-F1
#
_cell.length_a   1.000
_cell.length_b   1.000
_cell.length_c   1.000
_cell.angle_alpha   90.00
_cell.angle_beta   90.00
_cell.angle_gamma   90.00
#
_symmetry.space_group_name_H-M   'P 1'
#
loop_
_entity.id
_entity.type
_entity.pdbx_description
1 polymer ?
#
loop_
_entity_poly.entity_id
_entity_poly.type
_entity_poly.pdbx_seq_one_letter_code
_entity_poly.pdbx_strand_id
1 'polypeptide(L)'
;MHQKKVDTKSAIAVNGTTLEDTIDRALAAVREHLDMPISYLSEFVGEETIFRHVSAPGLEDLIRPGASRSLDEVYCRLILSGELPELIADTSTIPLARDMPITQIAPIGSHVSMPIHREDGSVYGMFCCLSPTPKPSLNDRDLKVMRLFANLAAEQVRARLVADGDTSAAAARIAAALRDRAFDIAYQPIYRLTDGALSSFEALARFRSDPYRTPDKWFADAETAGRLAEAETCAVEAALTRLKDLPPNLRMSVNASPDTVASGRLLPLFGAAGGHRLTLEVTEHQSSSDFAALARAVANVRATGALIAIDDVGAGYAGLQQILKLRPDILKLDMSLVRNLDLDPARRSLAAALVHFASETNSRLTAEGIERPEERDMLRQLGIDYGQGYLLGYPGEISSAAARIAV
;
A
#
# COMPACT_ATOMS: atom_id res chain seq x y z
N MET A 1 22.10 -8.22 -20.63
CA MET A 1 21.81 -8.63 -19.23
C MET A 1 21.94 -7.40 -18.35
N HIS A 2 20.83 -6.77 -18.00
CA HIS A 2 20.77 -5.63 -17.09
C HIS A 2 19.61 -5.93 -16.13
N GLN A 3 19.94 -6.39 -14.94
CA GLN A 3 18.97 -6.68 -13.88
C GLN A 3 18.77 -5.38 -13.10
N LYS A 4 17.62 -4.73 -13.29
CA LYS A 4 17.15 -3.63 -12.43
C LYS A 4 16.88 -4.19 -11.04
N LYS A 5 17.54 -3.64 -10.02
CA LYS A 5 17.15 -3.75 -8.61
C LYS A 5 15.78 -3.07 -8.45
N VAL A 6 14.84 -3.80 -7.88
CA VAL A 6 13.54 -3.29 -7.44
C VAL A 6 13.76 -2.76 -6.02
N ASP A 7 13.76 -1.44 -5.87
CA ASP A 7 13.71 -0.79 -4.56
C ASP A 7 12.25 -0.66 -4.14
N THR A 8 11.83 -1.47 -3.17
CA THR A 8 10.55 -1.35 -2.48
C THR A 8 10.79 -0.63 -1.14
N LYS A 9 10.62 0.70 -1.13
CA LYS A 9 10.44 1.51 0.08
C LYS A 9 9.18 2.37 -0.09
N SER A 10 8.03 1.88 0.34
CA SER A 10 6.86 2.72 0.59
C SER A 10 6.86 3.08 2.08
N ALA A 11 7.33 4.28 2.41
CA ALA A 11 7.21 4.87 3.73
C ALA A 11 5.95 5.76 3.75
N ILE A 12 5.08 5.56 4.74
CA ILE A 12 3.89 6.36 4.97
C ILE A 12 4.33 7.77 5.42
N ALA A 13 4.11 8.77 4.57
CA ALA A 13 4.45 10.16 4.86
C ALA A 13 3.25 10.90 5.47
N VAL A 14 3.40 11.35 6.72
CA VAL A 14 2.58 12.43 7.29
C VAL A 14 3.55 13.50 7.79
N ASN A 15 3.52 14.68 7.16
CA ASN A 15 4.34 15.86 7.45
C ASN A 15 5.87 15.66 7.40
N GLY A 16 6.42 15.57 6.19
CA GLY A 16 7.77 16.08 5.84
C GLY A 16 9.01 15.50 6.54
N THR A 17 8.85 14.53 7.44
CA THR A 17 9.96 13.83 8.13
C THR A 17 9.56 12.37 8.26
N THR A 18 10.35 11.47 7.70
CA THR A 18 10.13 10.02 7.82
C THR A 18 10.50 9.54 9.22
N LEU A 19 9.99 8.37 9.65
CA LEU A 19 10.41 7.74 10.92
C LEU A 19 11.93 7.50 10.95
N GLU A 20 12.53 7.15 9.80
CA GLU A 20 13.97 6.96 9.64
C GLU A 20 14.74 8.26 9.93
N ASP A 21 14.24 9.41 9.46
CA ASP A 21 14.87 10.73 9.70
C ASP A 21 14.94 11.10 11.18
N THR A 22 14.01 10.61 12.01
CA THR A 22 13.98 10.94 13.44
C THR A 22 15.11 10.26 14.20
N ILE A 23 15.38 8.97 13.89
CA ILE A 23 16.47 8.21 14.52
C ILE A 23 17.82 8.81 14.10
N ASP A 24 18.00 9.13 12.82
CA ASP A 24 19.25 9.70 12.32
C ASP A 24 19.55 11.08 12.93
N ARG A 25 18.51 11.91 13.13
CA ARG A 25 18.64 13.19 13.84
C ARG A 25 18.98 13.03 15.31
N ALA A 26 18.40 12.03 16.00
CA ALA A 26 18.75 11.74 17.39
C ALA A 26 20.21 11.31 17.53
N LEU A 27 20.70 10.47 16.60
CA LEU A 27 22.09 10.05 16.54
C LEU A 27 23.03 11.23 16.29
N ALA A 28 22.71 12.11 15.33
CA ALA A 28 23.51 13.30 15.08
C ALA A 28 23.54 14.26 16.29
N ALA A 29 22.40 14.48 16.93
CA ALA A 29 22.30 15.37 18.09
C ALA A 29 23.12 14.85 19.29
N VAL A 30 23.09 13.55 19.56
CA VAL A 30 23.87 12.98 20.68
C VAL A 30 25.37 12.98 20.39
N ARG A 31 25.75 12.75 19.13
CA ARG A 31 27.13 12.81 18.64
C ARG A 31 27.73 14.19 18.89
N GLU A 32 26.99 15.24 18.52
CA GLU A 32 27.37 16.64 18.74
C GLU A 32 27.37 17.03 20.23
N HIS A 33 26.36 16.59 20.99
CA HIS A 33 26.25 16.90 22.42
C HIS A 33 27.41 16.31 23.23
N LEU A 34 27.76 15.05 22.97
CA LEU A 34 28.84 14.36 23.65
C LEU A 34 30.21 14.65 23.01
N ASP A 35 30.25 15.35 21.87
CA ASP A 35 31.46 15.62 21.09
C ASP A 35 32.24 14.31 20.78
N MET A 36 31.50 13.26 20.45
CA MET A 36 32.04 11.95 20.09
C MET A 36 31.81 11.73 18.60
N PRO A 37 32.73 11.15 17.82
CA PRO A 37 32.63 11.16 16.36
C PRO A 37 31.67 10.11 15.78
N ILE A 38 31.25 9.11 16.54
CA ILE A 38 30.43 7.99 16.06
C ILE A 38 29.24 7.80 16.99
N SER A 39 28.03 7.75 16.43
CA SER A 39 26.85 7.22 17.10
C SER A 39 26.08 6.27 16.19
N TYR A 40 25.43 5.26 16.76
CA TYR A 40 24.63 4.31 15.99
C TYR A 40 23.48 3.70 16.80
N LEU A 41 22.48 3.22 16.08
CA LEU A 41 21.46 2.30 16.58
C LEU A 41 21.68 0.93 15.93
N SER A 42 21.76 -0.09 16.76
CA SER A 42 21.92 -1.48 16.35
C SER A 42 20.69 -2.33 16.69
N GLU A 43 20.55 -3.44 15.99
CA GLU A 43 19.55 -4.48 16.23
C GLU A 43 20.24 -5.81 16.45
N PHE A 44 19.78 -6.58 17.43
CA PHE A 44 20.24 -7.95 17.63
C PHE A 44 19.44 -8.93 16.79
N VAL A 45 20.15 -9.73 16.01
CA VAL A 45 19.59 -10.78 15.16
C VAL A 45 20.38 -12.06 15.41
N GLY A 46 19.82 -12.94 16.25
CA GLY A 46 20.54 -14.12 16.74
C GLY A 46 21.76 -13.73 17.58
N GLU A 47 22.93 -14.25 17.22
CA GLU A 47 24.21 -13.99 17.91
C GLU A 47 24.95 -12.75 17.36
N GLU A 48 24.34 -12.01 16.44
CA GLU A 48 24.94 -10.87 15.76
C GLU A 48 24.24 -9.56 16.16
N THR A 49 25.01 -8.47 16.16
CA THR A 49 24.49 -7.10 16.16
C THR A 49 24.60 -6.50 14.76
N ILE A 50 23.51 -5.96 14.22
CA ILE A 50 23.43 -5.33 12.90
C ILE A 50 23.26 -3.83 13.10
N PHE A 51 24.14 -3.02 12.49
CA PHE A 51 24.01 -1.57 12.51
C PHE A 51 22.87 -1.13 11.61
N ARG A 52 21.77 -0.63 12.17
CA ARG A 52 20.59 -0.19 11.41
C ARG A 52 20.72 1.27 10.98
N HIS A 53 21.15 2.12 11.91
CA HIS A 53 21.36 3.55 11.68
C HIS A 53 22.73 3.96 12.23
N VAL A 54 23.45 4.80 11.49
CA VAL A 54 24.82 5.21 11.82
C VAL A 54 25.01 6.68 11.48
N SER A 55 25.55 7.45 12.41
CA SER A 55 26.07 8.80 12.21
C SER A 55 27.57 8.81 12.53
N ALA A 56 28.39 8.78 11.49
CA ALA A 56 29.85 8.66 11.60
C ALA A 56 30.55 9.39 10.43
N PRO A 57 30.39 10.73 10.32
CA PRO A 57 30.88 11.48 9.16
C PRO A 57 32.40 11.34 9.00
N GLY A 58 32.84 10.79 7.87
CA GLY A 58 34.26 10.55 7.57
C GLY A 58 34.85 9.30 8.23
N LEU A 59 34.02 8.46 8.86
CA LEU A 59 34.40 7.21 9.53
C LEU A 59 33.52 6.02 9.06
N GLU A 60 32.89 6.13 7.89
CA GLU A 60 31.96 5.16 7.33
C GLU A 60 32.62 3.80 7.02
N ASP A 61 33.93 3.78 6.79
CA ASP A 61 34.70 2.54 6.59
C ASP A 61 34.81 1.70 7.87
N LEU A 62 34.69 2.32 9.05
CA LEU A 62 34.73 1.62 10.33
C LEU A 62 33.37 1.04 10.72
N ILE A 63 32.30 1.79 10.43
CA ILE A 63 30.92 1.45 10.79
C ILE A 63 29.95 2.04 9.77
N ARG A 64 29.09 1.19 9.23
CA ARG A 64 28.11 1.56 8.20
C ARG A 64 26.80 0.81 8.37
N PRO A 65 25.66 1.37 7.94
CA PRO A 65 24.38 0.67 7.95
C PRO A 65 24.47 -0.67 7.21
N GLY A 66 23.91 -1.72 7.80
CA GLY A 66 23.88 -3.08 7.29
C GLY A 66 25.12 -3.93 7.62
N ALA A 67 26.21 -3.36 8.12
CA ALA A 67 27.31 -4.16 8.65
C ALA A 67 26.88 -4.89 9.93
N SER A 68 27.43 -6.09 10.17
CA SER A 68 27.18 -6.88 11.37
C SER A 68 28.48 -7.23 12.10
N ARG A 69 28.37 -7.56 13.38
CA ARG A 69 29.44 -8.11 14.22
C ARG A 69 28.88 -9.14 15.18
N SER A 70 29.71 -10.09 15.57
CA SER A 70 29.38 -11.03 16.63
C SER A 70 29.21 -10.29 17.96
N LEU A 71 28.18 -10.68 18.74
CA LEU A 71 27.94 -10.15 20.08
C LEU A 71 29.06 -10.49 21.08
N ASP A 72 29.89 -11.49 20.79
CA ASP A 72 31.06 -11.86 21.62
C ASP A 72 32.26 -10.94 21.38
N GLU A 73 32.26 -10.18 20.29
CA GLU A 73 33.36 -9.28 19.95
C GLU A 73 33.13 -7.85 20.44
N VAL A 74 31.91 -7.52 20.90
CA VAL A 74 31.48 -6.16 21.24
C VAL A 74 30.98 -6.04 22.69
N TYR A 75 30.87 -4.81 23.19
CA TYR A 75 30.52 -4.55 24.60
C TYR A 75 29.09 -4.96 24.99
N CYS A 76 28.22 -5.22 24.02
CA CYS A 76 26.78 -5.29 24.21
C CYS A 76 26.33 -6.29 25.29
N ARG A 77 26.87 -7.52 25.29
CA ARG A 77 26.50 -8.55 26.28
C ARG A 77 26.90 -8.16 27.70
N LEU A 78 28.13 -7.67 27.87
CA LEU A 78 28.68 -7.31 29.16
C LEU A 78 27.96 -6.09 29.76
N ILE A 79 27.49 -5.16 28.93
CA ILE A 79 26.67 -4.04 29.40
C ILE A 79 25.29 -4.52 29.84
N LEU A 80 24.68 -5.44 29.10
CA LEU A 80 23.37 -6.02 29.45
C LEU A 80 23.41 -6.90 30.70
N SER A 81 24.51 -7.62 30.94
CA SER A 81 24.71 -8.40 32.16
C SER A 81 25.12 -7.55 33.37
N GLY A 82 25.45 -6.28 33.17
CA GLY A 82 25.92 -5.35 34.21
C GLY A 82 27.41 -5.51 34.56
N GLU A 83 28.15 -6.32 33.80
CA GLU A 83 29.61 -6.49 33.95
C GLU A 83 30.40 -5.28 33.44
N LEU A 84 29.83 -4.53 32.49
CA LEU A 84 30.33 -3.22 32.07
C LEU A 84 29.30 -2.12 32.30
N PRO A 85 29.74 -0.90 32.67
CA PRO A 85 28.84 0.22 32.83
C PRO A 85 28.37 0.76 31.48
N GLU A 86 27.19 1.36 31.47
CA GLU A 86 26.61 2.04 30.30
C GLU A 86 27.43 3.27 29.87
N LEU A 87 28.25 3.84 30.76
CA LEU A 87 29.16 4.97 30.50
C LEU A 87 30.59 4.58 30.89
N ILE A 88 31.50 4.65 29.92
CA ILE A 88 32.92 4.40 30.08
C ILE A 88 33.67 5.63 29.55
N ALA A 89 34.16 6.47 30.47
CA ALA A 89 34.92 7.67 30.11
C ALA A 89 36.34 7.37 29.60
N ASP A 90 36.93 6.27 30.07
CA ASP A 90 38.24 5.78 29.63
C ASP A 90 38.27 4.25 29.69
N THR A 91 38.22 3.60 28.52
CA THR A 91 38.21 2.14 28.40
C THR A 91 39.50 1.50 28.91
N SER A 92 40.62 2.23 28.87
CA SER A 92 41.91 1.71 29.35
C SER A 92 41.90 1.49 30.87
N THR A 93 41.03 2.18 31.60
CA THR A 93 40.89 2.05 33.05
C THR A 93 40.08 0.82 33.49
N ILE A 94 39.33 0.20 32.57
CA ILE A 94 38.47 -0.95 32.84
C ILE A 94 39.05 -2.19 32.15
N PRO A 95 39.66 -3.15 32.88
CA PRO A 95 40.32 -4.31 32.28
C PRO A 95 39.44 -5.10 31.29
N LEU A 96 38.17 -5.36 31.65
CA LEU A 96 37.21 -6.05 30.78
C LEU A 96 36.96 -5.30 29.46
N ALA A 97 36.88 -3.97 29.50
CA ALA A 97 36.70 -3.17 28.29
C ALA A 97 38.00 -3.10 27.47
N ARG A 98 39.15 -2.95 28.13
CA ARG A 98 40.47 -2.88 27.49
C ARG A 98 40.82 -4.13 26.69
N ASP A 99 40.49 -5.31 27.24
CA ASP A 99 40.92 -6.60 26.68
C ASP A 99 39.95 -7.14 25.60
N MET A 100 38.85 -6.45 25.34
CA MET A 100 37.87 -6.89 24.34
C MET A 100 38.35 -6.68 22.89
N PRO A 101 37.95 -7.57 21.95
CA PRO A 101 38.36 -7.48 20.54
C PRO A 101 38.02 -6.14 19.90
N ILE A 102 36.81 -5.62 20.13
CA ILE A 102 36.39 -4.36 19.52
C ILE A 102 37.31 -3.19 19.90
N THR A 103 37.84 -3.15 21.13
CA THR A 103 38.72 -2.08 21.64
C THR A 103 40.08 -2.06 20.97
N GLN A 104 40.54 -3.22 20.48
CA GLN A 104 41.80 -3.35 19.76
C GLN A 104 41.63 -3.07 18.26
N ILE A 105 40.48 -3.45 17.69
CA ILE A 105 40.19 -3.35 16.25
C ILE A 105 39.71 -1.96 15.87
N ALA A 106 38.79 -1.40 16.66
CA ALA A 106 38.40 -0.01 16.62
C ALA A 106 38.93 0.58 17.92
N PRO A 107 40.02 1.38 17.94
CA PRO A 107 40.48 1.97 19.19
C PRO A 107 39.32 2.78 19.76
N ILE A 108 38.67 2.29 20.83
CA ILE A 108 37.57 2.95 21.52
C ILE A 108 38.16 3.45 22.82
N GLY A 109 38.40 4.75 22.94
CA GLY A 109 38.88 5.38 24.16
C GLY A 109 37.75 5.74 25.13
N SER A 110 36.55 6.02 24.63
CA SER A 110 35.35 6.26 25.45
C SER A 110 34.08 5.76 24.77
N HIS A 111 33.09 5.37 25.58
CA HIS A 111 31.88 4.72 25.13
C HIS A 111 30.69 5.05 26.04
N VAL A 112 29.56 5.38 25.43
CA VAL A 112 28.27 5.50 26.11
C VAL A 112 27.24 4.69 25.32
N SER A 113 26.45 3.86 25.99
CA SER A 113 25.39 3.08 25.32
C SER A 113 24.19 2.85 26.20
N MET A 114 23.02 2.86 25.59
CA MET A 114 21.74 2.54 26.22
C MET A 114 21.11 1.34 25.52
N PRO A 115 20.58 0.35 26.27
CA PRO A 115 19.77 -0.71 25.68
C PRO A 115 18.42 -0.16 25.19
N ILE A 116 18.02 -0.61 24.00
CA ILE A 116 16.70 -0.34 23.43
C ILE A 116 15.84 -1.57 23.64
N HIS A 117 14.70 -1.39 24.28
CA HIS A 117 13.78 -2.48 24.60
C HIS A 117 12.57 -2.49 23.66
N ARG A 118 12.09 -3.70 23.36
CA ARG A 118 10.78 -3.95 22.77
C ARG A 118 9.69 -3.76 23.84
N GLU A 119 8.44 -3.77 23.41
CA GLU A 119 7.29 -3.62 24.30
C GLU A 119 7.15 -4.78 25.29
N ASP A 120 7.57 -5.99 24.90
CA ASP A 120 7.61 -7.17 25.77
C ASP A 120 8.76 -7.18 26.79
N GLY A 121 9.56 -6.11 26.82
CA GLY A 121 10.72 -5.97 27.70
C GLY A 121 12.00 -6.67 27.20
N SER A 122 11.95 -7.40 26.07
CA SER A 122 13.16 -7.97 25.47
C SER A 122 14.03 -6.88 24.83
N VAL A 123 15.34 -7.13 24.71
CA VAL A 123 16.27 -6.15 24.12
C VAL A 123 16.21 -6.22 22.59
N TYR A 124 15.87 -5.10 21.96
CA TYR A 124 15.94 -4.91 20.50
C TYR A 124 17.38 -4.76 20.03
N GLY A 125 18.17 -3.95 20.72
CA GLY A 125 19.58 -3.70 20.42
C GLY A 125 20.13 -2.53 21.24
N MET A 126 21.18 -1.86 20.76
CA MET A 126 21.85 -0.78 21.51
C MET A 126 21.84 0.53 20.75
N PHE A 127 21.62 1.62 21.47
CA PHE A 127 21.87 2.99 21.03
C PHE A 127 23.20 3.46 21.63
N CYS A 128 24.20 3.69 20.78
CA CYS A 128 25.59 3.84 21.20
C CYS A 128 26.20 5.15 20.68
N CYS A 129 27.14 5.68 21.44
CA CYS A 129 28.02 6.79 21.05
C CYS A 129 29.45 6.44 21.52
N LEU A 130 30.43 6.52 20.62
CA LEU A 130 31.80 6.11 20.90
C LEU A 130 32.84 7.07 20.29
N SER A 131 34.01 7.10 20.92
CA SER A 131 35.15 7.92 20.49
C SER A 131 36.44 7.15 20.62
N PRO A 132 37.42 7.36 19.73
CA PRO A 132 38.73 6.75 19.84
C PRO A 132 39.59 7.32 20.96
N THR A 133 39.22 8.46 21.52
CA THR A 133 39.94 9.08 22.63
C THR A 133 39.17 8.94 23.95
N PRO A 134 39.88 8.79 25.08
CA PRO A 134 39.28 8.96 26.39
C PRO A 134 38.60 10.33 26.51
N LYS A 135 37.54 10.38 27.31
CA LYS A 135 36.75 11.59 27.51
C LYS A 135 36.39 11.79 28.99
N PRO A 136 37.34 12.28 29.81
CA PRO A 136 37.17 12.42 31.25
C PRO A 136 36.04 13.38 31.68
N SER A 137 35.54 14.20 30.76
CA SER A 137 34.41 15.11 31.00
C SER A 137 33.05 14.39 31.08
N LEU A 138 32.96 13.15 30.58
CA LEU A 138 31.71 12.38 30.60
C LEU A 138 31.25 12.10 32.03
N ASN A 139 29.98 12.36 32.31
CA ASN A 139 29.39 12.24 33.64
C ASN A 139 27.90 11.81 33.58
N ASP A 140 27.26 11.68 34.74
CA ASP A 140 25.87 11.22 34.84
C ASP A 140 24.85 12.10 34.10
N ARG A 141 25.15 13.39 33.87
CA ARG A 141 24.29 14.26 33.06
C ARG A 141 24.27 13.82 31.61
N ASP A 142 25.43 13.45 31.07
CA ASP A 142 25.58 12.95 29.71
C ASP A 142 24.83 11.63 29.54
N LEU A 143 24.91 10.76 30.55
CA LEU A 143 24.17 9.51 30.58
C LEU A 143 22.64 9.74 30.57
N LYS A 144 22.15 10.74 31.32
CA LYS A 144 20.72 11.12 31.30
C LYS A 144 20.30 11.65 29.93
N VAL A 145 21.12 12.48 29.28
CA VAL A 145 20.84 12.98 27.92
C VAL A 145 20.83 11.83 26.92
N MET A 146 21.80 10.93 26.98
CA MET A 146 21.85 9.72 26.16
C MET A 146 20.56 8.90 26.32
N ARG A 147 20.06 8.73 27.56
CA ARG A 147 18.83 8.00 27.84
C ARG A 147 17.60 8.66 27.21
N LEU A 148 17.52 9.99 27.17
CA LEU A 148 16.41 10.69 26.50
C LEU A 148 16.38 10.40 24.99
N PHE A 149 17.53 10.49 24.30
CA PHE A 149 17.60 10.19 22.86
C PHE A 149 17.39 8.70 22.57
N ALA A 150 17.92 7.81 23.42
CA ALA A 150 17.68 6.38 23.32
C ALA A 150 16.19 6.06 23.47
N ASN A 151 15.48 6.70 24.41
CA ASN A 151 14.03 6.52 24.57
C ASN A 151 13.25 7.00 23.34
N LEU A 152 13.63 8.15 22.76
CA LEU A 152 13.03 8.64 21.52
C LEU A 152 13.24 7.63 20.38
N ALA A 153 14.47 7.11 20.22
CA ALA A 153 14.76 6.08 19.23
C ALA A 153 13.96 4.79 19.50
N ALA A 154 13.81 4.39 20.77
CA ALA A 154 13.00 3.23 21.16
C ALA A 154 11.51 3.40 20.81
N GLU A 155 10.94 4.60 20.93
CA GLU A 155 9.57 4.89 20.48
C GLU A 155 9.42 4.71 18.97
N GLN A 156 10.38 5.22 18.19
CA GLN A 156 10.36 5.06 16.73
C GLN A 156 10.54 3.60 16.29
N VAL A 157 11.44 2.86 16.94
CA VAL A 157 11.62 1.41 16.71
C VAL A 157 10.33 0.64 17.02
N ARG A 158 9.67 0.94 18.14
CA ARG A 158 8.40 0.28 18.50
C ARG A 158 7.30 0.58 17.48
N ALA A 159 7.13 1.85 17.10
CA ALA A 159 6.15 2.24 16.08
C ALA A 159 6.37 1.50 14.76
N ARG A 160 7.65 1.33 14.34
CA ARG A 160 8.01 0.56 13.16
C ARG A 160 7.70 -0.93 13.31
N LEU A 161 8.08 -1.56 14.42
CA LEU A 161 7.83 -2.98 14.65
C LEU A 161 6.33 -3.31 14.64
N VAL A 162 5.49 -2.42 15.18
CA VAL A 162 4.03 -2.54 15.11
C VAL A 162 3.55 -2.46 13.66
N ALA A 163 3.99 -1.44 12.90
CA ALA A 163 3.61 -1.29 11.49
C ALA A 163 4.07 -2.48 10.62
N ASP A 164 5.29 -2.97 10.83
CA ASP A 164 5.85 -4.14 10.13
C ASP A 164 5.09 -5.42 10.52
N GLY A 165 4.72 -5.56 11.80
CA GLY A 165 3.91 -6.65 12.33
C GLY A 165 2.50 -6.67 11.73
N ASP A 166 1.82 -5.53 11.70
CA ASP A 166 0.49 -5.37 11.10
C ASP A 166 0.51 -5.66 9.60
N THR A 167 1.54 -5.18 8.89
CA THR A 167 1.73 -5.45 7.47
C THR A 167 1.98 -6.93 7.19
N SER A 168 2.81 -7.59 8.01
CA SER A 168 3.08 -9.03 7.89
C SER A 168 1.85 -9.88 8.18
N ALA A 169 1.10 -9.54 9.23
CA ALA A 169 -0.16 -10.21 9.57
C ALA A 169 -1.23 -10.01 8.47
N ALA A 170 -1.33 -8.79 7.92
CA ALA A 170 -2.19 -8.50 6.79
C ALA A 170 -1.77 -9.32 5.55
N ALA A 171 -0.48 -9.36 5.21
CA ALA A 171 0.03 -10.13 4.10
C ALA A 171 -0.26 -11.63 4.24
N ALA A 172 -0.10 -12.19 5.44
CA ALA A 172 -0.42 -13.59 5.73
C ALA A 172 -1.94 -13.87 5.59
N ARG A 173 -2.78 -12.96 6.08
CA ARG A 173 -4.25 -13.03 5.95
C ARG A 173 -4.68 -12.97 4.48
N ILE A 174 -4.11 -12.05 3.69
CA ILE A 174 -4.38 -11.95 2.25
C ILE A 174 -3.95 -13.23 1.55
N ALA A 175 -2.73 -13.70 1.79
CA ALA A 175 -2.23 -14.93 1.18
C ALA A 175 -3.11 -16.15 1.53
N ALA A 176 -3.60 -16.25 2.76
CA ALA A 176 -4.54 -17.30 3.15
C ALA A 176 -5.89 -17.16 2.43
N ALA A 177 -6.49 -15.97 2.41
CA ALA A 177 -7.77 -15.74 1.74
C ALA A 177 -7.72 -16.04 0.24
N LEU A 178 -6.61 -15.71 -0.43
CA LEU A 178 -6.42 -16.00 -1.86
C LEU A 178 -6.21 -17.50 -2.11
N ARG A 179 -5.37 -18.17 -1.31
CA ARG A 179 -5.11 -19.61 -1.42
C ARG A 179 -6.37 -20.43 -1.18
N ASP A 180 -7.12 -20.10 -0.14
CA ASP A 180 -8.29 -20.85 0.29
C ASP A 180 -9.56 -20.41 -0.47
N ARG A 181 -9.44 -19.42 -1.37
CA ARG A 181 -10.54 -18.76 -2.10
C ARG A 181 -11.68 -18.36 -1.16
N ALA A 182 -11.33 -17.72 -0.05
CA ALA A 182 -12.26 -17.30 1.02
C ALA A 182 -13.06 -16.04 0.65
N PHE A 183 -13.56 -15.98 -0.59
CA PHE A 183 -14.36 -14.90 -1.13
C PHE A 183 -15.32 -15.44 -2.19
N ASP A 184 -16.47 -14.79 -2.31
CA ASP A 184 -17.43 -15.02 -3.39
C ASP A 184 -17.43 -13.83 -4.36
N ILE A 185 -18.11 -14.01 -5.49
CA ILE A 185 -18.41 -12.93 -6.44
C ILE A 185 -19.92 -12.73 -6.49
N ALA A 186 -20.35 -11.51 -6.22
CA ALA A 186 -21.71 -11.06 -6.49
C ALA A 186 -21.76 -10.34 -7.83
N TYR A 187 -22.88 -10.42 -8.53
CA TYR A 187 -23.09 -9.81 -9.84
C TYR A 187 -24.17 -8.76 -9.74
N GLN A 188 -23.85 -7.51 -10.06
CA GLN A 188 -24.81 -6.42 -10.06
C GLN A 188 -25.25 -6.11 -11.50
N PRO A 189 -26.57 -6.05 -11.78
CA PRO A 189 -27.06 -5.82 -13.13
C PRO A 189 -26.91 -4.35 -13.52
N ILE A 190 -26.52 -4.11 -14.77
CA ILE A 190 -26.48 -2.81 -15.42
C ILE A 190 -27.59 -2.77 -16.46
N TYR A 191 -28.46 -1.77 -16.36
CA TYR A 191 -29.61 -1.62 -17.24
C TYR A 191 -29.46 -0.44 -18.17
N ARG A 192 -30.05 -0.54 -19.35
CA ARG A 192 -30.26 0.60 -20.22
C ARG A 192 -31.40 1.44 -19.67
N LEU A 193 -31.16 2.72 -19.41
CA LEU A 193 -32.14 3.58 -18.76
C LEU A 193 -33.29 3.99 -19.68
N THR A 194 -33.11 3.89 -21.00
CA THR A 194 -34.14 4.29 -21.97
C THR A 194 -35.32 3.33 -22.03
N ASP A 195 -35.05 2.02 -22.06
CA ASP A 195 -36.04 0.95 -22.26
C ASP A 195 -36.07 -0.09 -21.11
N GLY A 196 -35.19 0.02 -20.12
CA GLY A 196 -35.11 -0.91 -18.99
C GLY A 196 -34.49 -2.27 -19.34
N ALA A 197 -33.90 -2.42 -20.53
CA ALA A 197 -33.30 -3.68 -20.94
C ALA A 197 -32.00 -3.96 -20.16
N LEU A 198 -31.85 -5.20 -19.69
CA LEU A 198 -30.60 -5.67 -19.07
C LEU A 198 -29.46 -5.65 -20.11
N SER A 199 -28.35 -4.99 -19.76
CA SER A 199 -27.21 -4.76 -20.66
C SER A 199 -25.99 -5.62 -20.31
N SER A 200 -25.64 -5.68 -19.03
CA SER A 200 -24.45 -6.38 -18.55
C SER A 200 -24.53 -6.62 -17.04
N PHE A 201 -23.52 -7.30 -16.51
CA PHE A 201 -23.33 -7.44 -15.06
C PHE A 201 -21.94 -6.96 -14.66
N GLU A 202 -21.83 -6.32 -13.51
CA GLU A 202 -20.55 -6.07 -12.84
C GLU A 202 -20.26 -7.15 -11.81
N ALA A 203 -19.08 -7.76 -11.90
CA ALA A 203 -18.61 -8.75 -10.94
C ALA A 203 -17.90 -8.06 -9.76
N LEU A 204 -18.45 -8.25 -8.57
CA LEU A 204 -18.02 -7.58 -7.34
C LEU A 204 -17.59 -8.63 -6.30
N ALA A 205 -16.34 -8.54 -5.86
CA ALA A 205 -15.81 -9.42 -4.83
C ALA A 205 -16.57 -9.26 -3.50
N ARG A 206 -16.76 -10.35 -2.77
CA ARG A 206 -17.39 -10.41 -1.45
C ARG A 206 -16.55 -11.30 -0.55
N PHE A 207 -15.79 -10.70 0.36
CA PHE A 207 -14.97 -11.45 1.31
C PHE A 207 -15.82 -11.92 2.49
N ARG A 208 -15.65 -13.18 2.88
CA ARG A 208 -16.26 -13.70 4.11
C ARG A 208 -15.27 -13.51 5.25
N SER A 209 -15.56 -12.58 6.15
CA SER A 209 -14.77 -12.39 7.37
C SER A 209 -15.67 -12.13 8.57
N ASP A 210 -15.20 -12.46 9.77
CA ASP A 210 -15.84 -12.12 11.04
C ASP A 210 -14.85 -11.34 11.92
N PRO A 211 -15.10 -10.05 12.23
CA PRO A 211 -16.21 -9.23 11.73
C PRO A 211 -16.13 -9.00 10.20
N TYR A 212 -17.27 -8.67 9.58
CA TYR A 212 -17.33 -8.39 8.15
C TYR A 212 -16.46 -7.19 7.77
N ARG A 213 -15.64 -7.36 6.73
CA ARG A 213 -14.81 -6.30 6.13
C ARG A 213 -15.19 -6.17 4.67
N THR A 214 -15.36 -4.92 4.25
CA THR A 214 -15.73 -4.57 2.88
C THR A 214 -14.55 -4.83 1.90
N PRO A 215 -14.84 -5.09 0.61
CA PRO A 215 -13.79 -5.41 -0.37
C PRO A 215 -12.70 -4.36 -0.53
N ASP A 216 -13.04 -3.07 -0.44
CA ASP A 216 -12.09 -1.94 -0.49
C ASP A 216 -10.98 -2.09 0.57
N LYS A 217 -11.33 -2.49 1.80
CA LYS A 217 -10.36 -2.73 2.87
C LYS A 217 -9.47 -3.93 2.59
N TRP A 218 -10.01 -4.98 1.96
CA TRP A 218 -9.23 -6.16 1.59
C TRP A 218 -8.22 -5.84 0.49
N PHE A 219 -8.62 -5.08 -0.53
CA PHE A 219 -7.72 -4.66 -1.59
C PHE A 219 -6.70 -3.63 -1.11
N ALA A 220 -7.06 -2.70 -0.22
CA ALA A 220 -6.11 -1.78 0.41
C ALA A 220 -5.05 -2.51 1.29
N ASP A 221 -5.47 -3.52 2.05
CA ASP A 221 -4.55 -4.40 2.77
C ASP A 221 -3.63 -5.16 1.80
N ALA A 222 -4.17 -5.65 0.68
CA ALA A 222 -3.38 -6.32 -0.35
C ALA A 222 -2.37 -5.38 -1.02
N GLU A 223 -2.73 -4.12 -1.26
CA GLU A 223 -1.83 -3.08 -1.77
C GLU A 223 -0.69 -2.81 -0.80
N THR A 224 -1.01 -2.59 0.48
CA THR A 224 -0.01 -2.41 1.55
C THR A 224 0.94 -3.61 1.66
N ALA A 225 0.41 -4.82 1.45
CA ALA A 225 1.18 -6.06 1.44
C ALA A 225 1.92 -6.36 0.12
N GLY A 226 1.82 -5.50 -0.91
CA GLY A 226 2.44 -5.71 -2.21
C GLY A 226 1.85 -6.87 -3.02
N ARG A 227 0.59 -7.25 -2.74
CA ARG A 227 -0.15 -8.38 -3.34
C ARG A 227 -1.44 -7.98 -4.06
N LEU A 228 -1.69 -6.69 -4.27
CA LEU A 228 -2.91 -6.20 -4.95
C LEU A 228 -3.14 -6.89 -6.30
N ALA A 229 -2.12 -6.96 -7.15
CA ALA A 229 -2.25 -7.58 -8.47
C ALA A 229 -2.54 -9.08 -8.43
N GLU A 230 -2.05 -9.78 -7.41
CA GLU A 230 -2.40 -11.18 -7.18
C GLU A 230 -3.87 -11.30 -6.75
N ALA A 231 -4.30 -10.46 -5.82
CA ALA A 231 -5.66 -10.47 -5.29
C ALA A 231 -6.71 -10.14 -6.36
N GLU A 232 -6.50 -9.08 -7.14
CA GLU A 232 -7.40 -8.70 -8.23
C GLU A 232 -7.44 -9.77 -9.32
N THR A 233 -6.30 -10.36 -9.70
CA THR A 233 -6.26 -11.46 -10.67
C THR A 233 -7.10 -12.65 -10.19
N CYS A 234 -6.98 -13.05 -8.92
CA CYS A 234 -7.80 -14.12 -8.34
C CYS A 234 -9.31 -13.77 -8.33
N ALA A 235 -9.67 -12.52 -8.05
CA ALA A 235 -11.06 -12.08 -8.11
C ALA A 235 -11.62 -12.14 -9.54
N VAL A 236 -10.84 -11.71 -10.55
CA VAL A 236 -11.19 -11.83 -11.97
C VAL A 236 -11.35 -13.30 -12.35
N GLU A 237 -10.40 -14.17 -12.00
CA GLU A 237 -10.50 -15.61 -12.26
C GLU A 237 -11.79 -16.21 -11.69
N ALA A 238 -12.14 -15.86 -10.45
CA ALA A 238 -13.36 -16.32 -9.80
C ALA A 238 -14.62 -15.83 -10.52
N ALA A 239 -14.65 -14.56 -10.93
CA ALA A 239 -15.77 -13.98 -11.68
C ALA A 239 -15.99 -14.70 -13.02
N LEU A 240 -14.91 -14.98 -13.75
CA LEU A 240 -14.96 -15.62 -15.06
C LEU A 240 -15.48 -17.06 -15.01
N THR A 241 -15.44 -17.75 -13.85
CA THR A 241 -16.02 -19.10 -13.71
C THR A 241 -17.53 -19.14 -13.99
N ARG A 242 -18.22 -18.01 -13.80
CA ARG A 242 -19.67 -17.86 -14.01
C ARG A 242 -20.04 -17.16 -15.30
N LEU A 243 -19.06 -16.80 -16.14
CA LEU A 243 -19.32 -16.14 -17.43
C LEU A 243 -20.24 -16.96 -18.35
N LYS A 244 -20.14 -18.29 -18.28
CA LYS A 244 -21.00 -19.23 -19.04
C LYS A 244 -22.48 -19.19 -18.62
N ASP A 245 -22.78 -18.69 -17.42
CA ASP A 245 -24.14 -18.61 -16.88
C ASP A 245 -24.86 -17.33 -17.41
N LEU A 246 -24.12 -16.38 -18.00
CA LEU A 246 -24.69 -15.19 -18.66
C LEU A 246 -25.19 -15.54 -20.07
N PRO A 247 -26.32 -14.94 -20.51
CA PRO A 247 -26.74 -15.00 -21.90
C PRO A 247 -25.61 -14.58 -22.87
N PRO A 248 -25.51 -15.19 -24.08
CA PRO A 248 -24.40 -14.95 -25.00
C PRO A 248 -24.23 -13.49 -25.45
N ASN A 249 -25.31 -12.71 -25.44
CA ASN A 249 -25.34 -11.31 -25.84
C ASN A 249 -24.97 -10.33 -24.72
N LEU A 250 -24.83 -10.79 -23.47
CA LEU A 250 -24.48 -9.94 -22.33
C LEU A 250 -23.00 -10.04 -22.00
N ARG A 251 -22.47 -8.91 -21.52
CA ARG A 251 -21.08 -8.78 -21.05
C ARG A 251 -20.99 -8.84 -19.53
N MET A 252 -19.83 -9.23 -19.04
CA MET A 252 -19.43 -9.13 -17.64
C MET A 252 -18.31 -8.09 -17.49
N SER A 253 -18.52 -7.13 -16.61
CA SER A 253 -17.51 -6.18 -16.17
C SER A 253 -16.68 -6.77 -15.03
N VAL A 254 -15.37 -6.55 -15.06
CA VAL A 254 -14.43 -6.91 -14.00
C VAL A 254 -13.50 -5.73 -13.69
N ASN A 255 -13.25 -5.52 -12.41
CA ASN A 255 -12.45 -4.41 -11.90
C ASN A 255 -10.96 -4.78 -11.79
N ALA A 256 -10.08 -3.85 -12.16
CA ALA A 256 -8.66 -3.96 -11.89
C ALA A 256 -7.97 -2.59 -11.78
N SER A 257 -7.04 -2.48 -10.84
CA SER A 257 -6.13 -1.35 -10.76
C SER A 257 -5.28 -1.16 -12.02
N PRO A 258 -4.86 0.07 -12.34
CA PRO A 258 -3.93 0.34 -13.43
C PRO A 258 -2.64 -0.48 -13.38
N ASP A 259 -2.08 -0.71 -12.19
CA ASP A 259 -0.84 -1.48 -12.05
C ASP A 259 -1.06 -2.98 -12.29
N THR A 260 -2.21 -3.54 -11.89
CA THR A 260 -2.60 -4.90 -12.27
C THR A 260 -2.76 -5.04 -13.77
N VAL A 261 -3.41 -4.08 -14.42
CA VAL A 261 -3.54 -4.08 -15.89
C VAL A 261 -2.16 -4.00 -16.53
N ALA A 262 -1.32 -3.05 -16.12
CA ALA A 262 0.04 -2.86 -16.63
C ALA A 262 0.95 -4.09 -16.43
N SER A 263 0.71 -4.89 -15.39
CA SER A 263 1.44 -6.15 -15.15
C SER A 263 1.21 -7.22 -16.24
N GLY A 264 0.15 -7.08 -17.04
CA GLY A 264 -0.20 -8.03 -18.11
C GLY A 264 -0.86 -9.33 -17.64
N ARG A 265 -1.08 -9.51 -16.33
CA ARG A 265 -1.67 -10.72 -15.73
C ARG A 265 -3.06 -11.07 -16.26
N LEU A 266 -3.83 -10.06 -16.68
CA LEU A 266 -5.21 -10.24 -17.13
C LEU A 266 -5.33 -10.71 -18.58
N LEU A 267 -4.31 -10.47 -19.43
CA LEU A 267 -4.40 -10.76 -20.86
C LEU A 267 -4.70 -12.24 -21.17
N PRO A 268 -4.05 -13.24 -20.52
CA PRO A 268 -4.39 -14.64 -20.72
C PRO A 268 -5.83 -14.98 -20.33
N LEU A 269 -6.35 -14.38 -19.26
CA LEU A 269 -7.72 -14.61 -18.78
C LEU A 269 -8.75 -14.09 -19.79
N PHE A 270 -8.53 -12.88 -20.31
CA PHE A 270 -9.38 -12.29 -21.34
C PHE A 270 -9.34 -13.06 -22.66
N GLY A 271 -8.16 -13.55 -23.05
CA GLY A 271 -7.99 -14.41 -24.21
C GLY A 271 -8.76 -15.73 -24.09
N ALA A 272 -8.68 -16.39 -22.93
CA ALA A 272 -9.33 -17.68 -22.68
C ALA A 272 -10.86 -17.56 -22.53
N ALA A 273 -11.34 -16.50 -21.88
CA ALA A 273 -12.77 -16.29 -21.64
C ALA A 273 -13.54 -15.76 -22.86
N GLY A 274 -12.82 -15.26 -23.87
CA GLY A 274 -13.40 -14.58 -25.03
C GLY A 274 -13.70 -13.12 -24.71
N GLY A 275 -12.70 -12.25 -24.85
CA GLY A 275 -12.76 -10.84 -24.47
C GLY A 275 -13.97 -10.05 -24.97
N HIS A 276 -14.56 -10.40 -26.11
CA HIS A 276 -15.83 -9.83 -26.59
C HIS A 276 -17.02 -9.97 -25.61
N ARG A 277 -16.91 -10.83 -24.60
CA ARG A 277 -17.89 -10.98 -23.50
C ARG A 277 -17.54 -10.19 -22.26
N LEU A 278 -16.44 -9.44 -22.27
CA LEU A 278 -15.90 -8.77 -21.09
C LEU A 278 -15.81 -7.26 -21.29
N THR A 279 -15.88 -6.57 -20.16
CA THR A 279 -15.51 -5.18 -19.99
C THR A 279 -14.45 -5.12 -18.88
N LEU A 280 -13.31 -4.49 -19.14
CA LEU A 280 -12.30 -4.22 -18.12
C LEU A 280 -12.54 -2.83 -17.56
N GLU A 281 -12.81 -2.74 -16.26
CA GLU A 281 -13.01 -1.48 -15.55
C GLU A 281 -11.72 -1.10 -14.83
N VAL A 282 -11.17 0.06 -15.20
CA VAL A 282 -9.93 0.60 -14.64
C VAL A 282 -10.28 1.77 -13.74
N THR A 283 -9.91 1.68 -12.46
CA THR A 283 -10.23 2.71 -11.46
C THR A 283 -9.47 4.02 -11.71
N GLU A 284 -10.14 5.17 -11.52
CA GLU A 284 -9.50 6.48 -11.72
C GLU A 284 -8.54 6.89 -10.58
N HIS A 285 -8.79 6.39 -9.37
CA HIS A 285 -8.13 6.84 -8.14
C HIS A 285 -6.66 6.42 -8.02
N GLN A 286 -6.19 5.51 -8.86
CA GLN A 286 -4.82 5.06 -8.88
C GLN A 286 -4.11 5.58 -10.13
N SER A 287 -2.97 6.23 -9.96
CA SER A 287 -2.09 6.56 -11.08
C SER A 287 -1.12 5.42 -11.30
N SER A 288 -1.08 4.83 -12.51
CA SER A 288 -0.03 3.84 -12.78
C SER A 288 1.35 4.49 -12.74
N SER A 289 2.28 3.81 -12.08
CA SER A 289 3.69 4.20 -12.05
C SER A 289 4.36 4.15 -13.45
N ASP A 290 3.82 3.35 -14.37
CA ASP A 290 4.24 3.25 -15.77
C ASP A 290 3.04 3.32 -16.71
N PHE A 291 2.65 4.55 -17.07
CA PHE A 291 1.55 4.78 -17.99
C PHE A 291 1.75 4.12 -19.37
N ALA A 292 2.99 4.01 -19.85
CA ALA A 292 3.26 3.40 -21.14
C ALA A 292 3.01 1.89 -21.10
N ALA A 293 3.32 1.23 -19.98
CA ALA A 293 2.95 -0.17 -19.74
C ALA A 293 1.43 -0.35 -19.66
N LEU A 294 0.72 0.52 -18.92
CA LEU A 294 -0.74 0.50 -18.85
C LEU A 294 -1.37 0.61 -20.24
N ALA A 295 -0.98 1.62 -21.04
CA ALA A 295 -1.54 1.84 -22.36
C ALA A 295 -1.32 0.63 -23.31
N ARG A 296 -0.14 -0.01 -23.26
CA ARG A 296 0.12 -1.24 -24.03
C ARG A 296 -0.74 -2.40 -23.56
N ALA A 297 -0.86 -2.59 -22.26
CA ALA A 297 -1.67 -3.67 -21.69
C ALA A 297 -3.16 -3.50 -22.04
N VAL A 298 -3.69 -2.28 -21.92
CA VAL A 298 -5.06 -1.94 -22.34
C VAL A 298 -5.27 -2.21 -23.83
N ALA A 299 -4.32 -1.84 -24.69
CA ALA A 299 -4.40 -2.13 -26.12
C ALA A 299 -4.45 -3.63 -26.42
N ASN A 300 -3.65 -4.43 -25.70
CA ASN A 300 -3.64 -5.89 -25.83
C ASN A 300 -4.96 -6.51 -25.36
N VAL A 301 -5.52 -6.03 -24.24
CA VAL A 301 -6.83 -6.48 -23.74
C VAL A 301 -7.92 -6.11 -24.75
N ARG A 302 -7.93 -4.88 -25.28
CA ARG A 302 -8.88 -4.44 -26.30
C ARG A 302 -8.81 -5.30 -27.57
N ALA A 303 -7.62 -5.76 -27.97
CA ALA A 303 -7.44 -6.65 -29.11
C ALA A 303 -8.15 -8.01 -28.97
N THR A 304 -8.53 -8.41 -27.75
CA THR A 304 -9.36 -9.60 -27.49
C THR A 304 -10.86 -9.38 -27.73
N GLY A 305 -11.27 -8.15 -28.07
CA GLY A 305 -12.67 -7.73 -28.24
C GLY A 305 -13.32 -7.15 -26.97
N ALA A 306 -12.57 -7.06 -25.88
CA ALA A 306 -13.04 -6.46 -24.64
C ALA A 306 -13.25 -4.95 -24.77
N LEU A 307 -14.27 -4.46 -24.07
CA LEU A 307 -14.46 -3.02 -23.86
C LEU A 307 -13.61 -2.56 -22.67
N ILE A 308 -13.20 -1.31 -22.70
CA ILE A 308 -12.45 -0.67 -21.63
C ILE A 308 -13.36 0.38 -21.00
N ALA A 309 -13.54 0.31 -19.68
CA ALA A 309 -14.24 1.32 -18.91
C ALA A 309 -13.28 2.05 -17.97
N ILE A 310 -13.57 3.32 -17.70
CA ILE A 310 -13.00 4.04 -16.55
C ILE A 310 -14.05 4.10 -15.46
N ASP A 311 -13.69 3.64 -14.28
CA ASP A 311 -14.54 3.59 -13.10
C ASP A 311 -14.38 4.84 -12.23
N ASP A 312 -15.40 5.15 -11.42
CA ASP A 312 -15.45 6.27 -10.48
C ASP A 312 -15.28 7.69 -11.09
N VAL A 313 -15.66 7.92 -12.35
CA VAL A 313 -15.45 9.23 -13.00
C VAL A 313 -16.14 10.34 -12.22
N GLY A 314 -15.34 11.32 -11.77
CA GLY A 314 -15.81 12.53 -11.11
C GLY A 314 -15.80 12.51 -9.59
N ALA A 315 -15.27 11.45 -8.98
CA ALA A 315 -14.93 11.41 -7.56
C ALA A 315 -13.68 12.27 -7.24
N GLY A 316 -12.85 12.59 -8.25
CA GLY A 316 -11.70 13.51 -8.11
C GLY A 316 -11.26 14.25 -9.39
N TYR A 317 -10.12 14.95 -9.32
CA TYR A 317 -9.54 15.74 -10.44
C TYR A 317 -8.60 14.93 -11.37
N ALA A 318 -8.28 13.67 -11.03
CA ALA A 318 -7.23 12.89 -11.69
C ALA A 318 -7.68 12.12 -12.96
N GLY A 319 -8.98 11.89 -13.15
CA GLY A 319 -9.50 10.98 -14.20
C GLY A 319 -9.39 11.48 -15.64
N LEU A 320 -9.48 12.80 -15.90
CA LEU A 320 -9.52 13.34 -17.27
C LEU A 320 -8.29 12.98 -18.12
N GLN A 321 -7.09 12.96 -17.53
CA GLN A 321 -5.88 12.57 -18.26
C GLN A 321 -5.88 11.09 -18.64
N GLN A 322 -6.38 10.22 -17.77
CA GLN A 322 -6.51 8.79 -18.06
C GLN A 322 -7.52 8.56 -19.17
N ILE A 323 -8.67 9.25 -19.14
CA ILE A 323 -9.70 9.13 -20.18
C ILE A 323 -9.13 9.51 -21.57
N LEU A 324 -8.44 10.65 -21.68
CA LEU A 324 -7.89 11.11 -22.96
C LEU A 324 -6.85 10.14 -23.56
N LYS A 325 -6.07 9.47 -22.70
CA LYS A 325 -5.00 8.59 -23.16
C LYS A 325 -5.48 7.16 -23.40
N LEU A 326 -6.34 6.62 -22.54
CA LEU A 326 -6.84 5.26 -22.65
C LEU A 326 -7.97 5.14 -23.68
N ARG A 327 -8.69 6.25 -23.95
CA ARG A 327 -9.84 6.32 -24.87
C ARG A 327 -10.82 5.18 -24.57
N PRO A 328 -11.44 5.18 -23.39
CA PRO A 328 -12.33 4.11 -22.97
C PRO A 328 -13.58 4.08 -23.83
N ASP A 329 -14.21 2.91 -23.88
CA ASP A 329 -15.51 2.71 -24.52
C ASP A 329 -16.66 3.12 -23.59
N ILE A 330 -16.41 3.09 -22.27
CA ILE A 330 -17.40 3.36 -21.21
C ILE A 330 -16.79 4.28 -20.15
N LEU A 331 -17.56 5.26 -19.70
CA LEU A 331 -17.27 6.10 -18.55
C LEU A 331 -18.33 5.82 -17.48
N LYS A 332 -17.92 5.37 -16.29
CA LYS A 332 -18.84 5.13 -15.19
C LYS A 332 -18.83 6.33 -14.25
N LEU A 333 -19.99 6.95 -14.05
CA LEU A 333 -20.16 8.12 -13.19
C LEU A 333 -20.31 7.66 -11.74
N ASP A 334 -19.41 8.14 -10.88
CA ASP A 334 -19.42 7.80 -9.47
C ASP A 334 -20.74 8.19 -8.79
N MET A 335 -21.09 7.43 -7.75
CA MET A 335 -22.27 7.67 -6.94
C MET A 335 -22.29 9.07 -6.32
N SER A 336 -21.14 9.71 -6.04
CA SER A 336 -21.10 11.08 -5.52
C SER A 336 -21.63 12.13 -6.51
N LEU A 337 -21.60 11.84 -7.82
CA LEU A 337 -22.21 12.67 -8.86
C LEU A 337 -23.70 12.35 -9.08
N VAL A 338 -24.08 11.09 -8.89
CA VAL A 338 -25.46 10.61 -9.09
C VAL A 338 -26.36 10.96 -7.91
N ARG A 339 -25.84 10.86 -6.69
CA ARG A 339 -26.63 11.01 -5.47
C ARG A 339 -27.31 12.37 -5.43
N ASN A 340 -28.63 12.41 -5.25
CA ASN A 340 -29.42 13.64 -5.20
C ASN A 340 -29.19 14.61 -6.39
N LEU A 341 -28.79 14.12 -7.58
CA LEU A 341 -28.55 15.01 -8.73
C LEU A 341 -29.83 15.77 -9.12
N ASP A 342 -31.01 15.17 -8.92
CA ASP A 342 -32.31 15.80 -9.15
C ASP A 342 -32.46 17.13 -8.39
N LEU A 343 -31.82 17.26 -7.23
CA LEU A 343 -31.92 18.42 -6.35
C LEU A 343 -30.76 19.41 -6.52
N ASP A 344 -29.66 19.00 -7.14
CA ASP A 344 -28.42 19.81 -7.22
C ASP A 344 -28.15 20.29 -8.66
N PRO A 345 -28.30 21.61 -8.93
CA PRO A 345 -28.00 22.17 -10.26
C PRO A 345 -26.55 22.02 -10.70
N ALA A 346 -25.58 22.03 -9.77
CA ALA A 346 -24.17 21.90 -10.09
C ALA A 346 -23.85 20.47 -10.55
N ARG A 347 -24.37 19.45 -9.84
CA ARG A 347 -24.25 18.05 -10.27
C ARG A 347 -24.91 17.80 -11.63
N ARG A 348 -26.10 18.36 -11.86
CA ARG A 348 -26.78 18.30 -13.17
C ARG A 348 -25.94 18.90 -14.29
N SER A 349 -25.37 20.08 -14.05
CA SER A 349 -24.51 20.76 -15.03
C SER A 349 -23.26 19.95 -15.34
N LEU A 350 -22.61 19.39 -14.31
CA LEU A 350 -21.42 18.55 -14.49
C LEU A 350 -21.75 17.24 -15.23
N ALA A 351 -22.84 16.56 -14.87
CA ALA A 351 -23.30 15.37 -15.57
C ALA A 351 -23.64 15.68 -17.05
N ALA A 352 -24.30 16.80 -17.35
CA ALA A 352 -24.57 17.24 -18.71
C ALA A 352 -23.27 17.51 -19.52
N ALA A 353 -22.26 18.11 -18.88
CA ALA A 353 -20.96 18.31 -19.50
C ALA A 353 -20.26 16.98 -19.81
N LEU A 354 -20.37 15.99 -18.92
CA LEU A 354 -19.84 14.64 -19.15
C LEU A 354 -20.59 13.91 -20.25
N VAL A 355 -21.91 14.09 -20.39
CA VAL A 355 -22.70 13.58 -21.53
C VAL A 355 -22.18 14.14 -22.85
N HIS A 356 -21.97 15.46 -22.91
CA HIS A 356 -21.41 16.09 -24.10
C HIS A 356 -20.01 15.54 -24.42
N PHE A 357 -19.14 15.46 -23.41
CA PHE A 357 -17.78 14.92 -23.56
C PHE A 357 -17.77 13.45 -24.02
N ALA A 358 -18.64 12.62 -23.47
CA ALA A 358 -18.76 11.21 -23.85
C ALA A 358 -19.18 11.08 -25.32
N SER A 359 -20.13 11.91 -25.78
CA SER A 359 -20.53 11.98 -27.19
C SER A 359 -19.36 12.35 -28.10
N GLU A 360 -18.58 13.38 -27.77
CA GLU A 360 -17.42 13.81 -28.57
C GLU A 360 -16.30 12.76 -28.61
N THR A 361 -16.19 11.92 -27.57
CA THR A 361 -15.16 10.88 -27.46
C THR A 361 -15.63 9.50 -27.91
N ASN A 362 -16.89 9.36 -28.34
CA ASN A 362 -17.54 8.07 -28.64
C ASN A 362 -17.55 7.08 -27.45
N SER A 363 -17.62 7.61 -26.23
CA SER A 363 -17.79 6.82 -25.00
C SER A 363 -19.26 6.72 -24.64
N ARG A 364 -19.66 5.62 -24.00
CA ARG A 364 -20.98 5.47 -23.37
C ARG A 364 -20.92 5.84 -21.90
N LEU A 365 -22.02 6.33 -21.33
CA LEU A 365 -22.10 6.64 -19.91
C LEU A 365 -22.91 5.62 -19.13
N THR A 366 -22.37 5.20 -17.99
CA THR A 366 -23.07 4.38 -17.00
C THR A 366 -23.12 5.14 -15.69
N ALA A 367 -24.31 5.37 -15.12
CA ALA A 367 -24.45 6.02 -13.82
C ALA A 367 -24.53 5.01 -12.67
N GLU A 368 -23.77 5.24 -11.60
CA GLU A 368 -23.70 4.33 -10.46
C GLU A 368 -24.45 4.80 -9.22
N GLY A 369 -24.84 3.85 -8.37
CA GLY A 369 -25.45 4.15 -7.09
C GLY A 369 -26.83 4.80 -7.19
N ILE A 370 -27.60 4.47 -8.24
CA ILE A 370 -28.98 4.93 -8.41
C ILE A 370 -29.86 4.26 -7.35
N GLU A 371 -30.44 5.05 -6.45
CA GLU A 371 -31.32 4.52 -5.39
C GLU A 371 -32.71 5.13 -5.40
N ARG A 372 -32.90 6.28 -6.07
CA ARG A 372 -34.18 6.98 -6.12
C ARG A 372 -34.72 7.09 -7.54
N PRO A 373 -36.05 6.95 -7.75
CA PRO A 373 -36.67 7.16 -9.06
C PRO A 373 -36.37 8.54 -9.65
N GLU A 374 -36.29 9.57 -8.81
CA GLU A 374 -36.00 10.94 -9.27
C GLU A 374 -34.57 11.07 -9.82
N GLU A 375 -33.60 10.33 -9.25
CA GLU A 375 -32.23 10.28 -9.76
C GLU A 375 -32.22 9.62 -11.15
N ARG A 376 -32.85 8.43 -11.28
CA ARG A 376 -32.99 7.71 -12.55
C ARG A 376 -33.61 8.61 -13.63
N ASP A 377 -34.71 9.27 -13.31
CA ASP A 377 -35.46 10.07 -14.28
C ASP A 377 -34.67 11.31 -14.72
N MET A 378 -33.92 11.94 -13.82
CA MET A 378 -33.00 13.02 -14.16
C MET A 378 -31.84 12.53 -15.05
N LEU A 379 -31.21 11.40 -14.73
CA LEU A 379 -30.15 10.81 -15.56
C LEU A 379 -30.65 10.50 -16.98
N ARG A 380 -31.88 9.98 -17.12
CA ARG A 380 -32.53 9.77 -18.42
C ARG A 380 -32.74 11.07 -19.19
N GLN A 381 -33.22 12.12 -18.51
CA GLN A 381 -33.43 13.44 -19.13
C GLN A 381 -32.11 14.05 -19.63
N LEU A 382 -31.01 13.82 -18.92
CA LEU A 382 -29.67 14.26 -19.31
C LEU A 382 -29.08 13.45 -20.47
N GLY A 383 -29.67 12.31 -20.85
CA GLY A 383 -29.20 11.47 -21.95
C GLY A 383 -28.16 10.42 -21.55
N ILE A 384 -28.14 10.00 -20.28
CA ILE A 384 -27.26 8.91 -19.83
C ILE A 384 -27.86 7.55 -20.24
N ASP A 385 -27.04 6.73 -20.88
CA ASP A 385 -27.48 5.50 -21.56
C ASP A 385 -27.79 4.35 -20.60
N TYR A 386 -26.92 4.16 -19.60
CA TYR A 386 -26.92 3.00 -18.71
C TYR A 386 -26.88 3.40 -17.23
N GLY A 387 -27.33 2.51 -16.36
CA GLY A 387 -27.20 2.72 -14.93
C GLY A 387 -27.23 1.45 -14.11
N GLN A 388 -26.65 1.56 -12.92
CA GLN A 388 -26.65 0.53 -11.87
C GLN A 388 -26.91 1.16 -10.50
N GLY A 389 -27.51 0.39 -9.61
CA GLY A 389 -27.82 0.84 -8.25
C GLY A 389 -28.96 0.03 -7.64
N TYR A 390 -29.20 0.21 -6.34
CA TYR A 390 -30.17 -0.61 -5.60
C TYR A 390 -31.62 -0.40 -6.03
N LEU A 391 -31.93 0.73 -6.68
CA LEU A 391 -33.22 0.90 -7.33
C LEU A 391 -33.44 -0.10 -8.47
N LEU A 392 -32.37 -0.40 -9.21
CA LEU A 392 -32.40 -1.21 -10.43
C LEU A 392 -32.11 -2.69 -10.16
N GLY A 393 -31.23 -2.98 -9.21
CA GLY A 393 -30.88 -4.33 -8.83
C GLY A 393 -29.75 -4.40 -7.80
N TYR A 394 -29.92 -5.28 -6.82
CA TYR A 394 -28.89 -5.56 -5.82
C TYR A 394 -27.84 -6.51 -6.38
N PRO A 395 -26.57 -6.40 -5.94
CA PRO A 395 -25.57 -7.44 -6.16
C PRO A 395 -26.05 -8.79 -5.63
N GLY A 396 -25.99 -9.84 -6.44
CA GLY A 396 -26.41 -11.19 -6.05
C GLY A 396 -25.96 -12.27 -7.02
N GLU A 397 -26.59 -13.44 -7.00
CA GLU A 397 -26.37 -14.45 -8.04
C GLU A 397 -26.99 -13.98 -9.36
N ILE A 398 -26.37 -14.32 -10.51
CA ILE A 398 -26.82 -13.90 -11.86
C ILE A 398 -28.31 -14.18 -12.10
N SER A 399 -28.79 -15.36 -11.70
CA SER A 399 -30.20 -15.78 -11.85
C SER A 399 -31.16 -14.89 -11.06
N SER A 400 -30.80 -14.54 -9.82
CA SER A 400 -31.60 -13.70 -8.94
C SER A 400 -31.54 -12.21 -9.31
N ALA A 401 -30.38 -11.75 -9.77
CA ALA A 401 -30.13 -10.36 -10.15
C ALA A 401 -30.84 -9.99 -11.46
N ALA A 402 -30.97 -10.94 -12.40
CA ALA A 402 -31.71 -10.74 -13.65
C ALA A 402 -33.24 -10.67 -13.48
N ALA A 403 -33.78 -11.21 -12.39
CA ALA A 403 -35.23 -11.42 -12.23
C ALA A 403 -36.01 -10.19 -11.72
N ARG A 404 -35.31 -9.12 -11.29
CA ARG A 404 -35.94 -7.91 -10.75
C ARG A 404 -35.94 -6.78 -11.79
N ILE A 405 -36.88 -6.84 -12.72
CA ILE A 405 -37.21 -5.71 -13.60
C ILE A 405 -38.25 -4.85 -12.87
N ALA A 406 -37.81 -3.81 -12.16
CA ALA A 406 -38.72 -2.75 -11.75
C ALA A 406 -38.69 -1.68 -12.86
N VAL A 407 -39.70 -1.73 -13.75
CA VAL A 407 -39.98 -0.70 -14.75
C VAL A 407 -40.21 0.64 -14.07
#